data_AF-A0A1I6G6Z7-F1
#
_entry.id   AF-A0A1I6G6Z7-F1
#
_cell.length_a   1.000
_cell.length_b   1.000
_cell.length_c   1.000
_cell.angle_alpha   90.00
_cell.angle_beta   90.00
_cell.angle_gamma   90.00
#
_symmetry.space_group_name_H-M   'P 1'
#
loop_
_entity.id
_entity.type
_entity.pdbx_description
1 polymer ?
#
loop_
_entity_poly.entity_id
_entity_poly.type
_entity_poly.pdbx_seq_one_letter_code
_entity_poly.pdbx_strand_id
1 'polypeptide(L)'
;MQSSIDIVDQNVKTINTWLKDISAELDAISEEEAWARLKAVLQTLRDRITVNEAADFAAQLPILARGLFFEGWKPAETPHKWRDREQYLEAFEQTIDGDVDAEQTLKAVLKVLDRHLDSNELAEVKKMHPKEVWDLWPQ
;
A
#
# COMPACT_ATOMS: atom_id res chain seq x y z
N MET A 1 -27.07 3.86 25.18
CA MET A 1 -25.75 3.28 24.84
C MET A 1 -25.29 4.03 23.61
N GLN A 2 -24.15 4.70 23.72
CA GLN A 2 -23.64 5.64 22.73
C GLN A 2 -23.36 4.87 21.44
N SER A 3 -24.01 5.29 20.35
CA SER A 3 -23.74 4.82 19.00
C SER A 3 -22.25 4.89 18.77
N SER A 4 -21.62 3.76 18.43
CA SER A 4 -20.32 3.81 17.76
C SER A 4 -20.45 4.80 16.61
N ILE A 5 -19.43 5.63 16.40
CA ILE A 5 -19.46 6.60 15.30
C ILE A 5 -19.48 5.76 14.02
N ASP A 6 -20.62 5.66 13.33
CA ASP A 6 -20.86 4.70 12.23
C ASP A 6 -19.73 4.66 11.19
N ILE A 7 -19.10 5.81 10.93
CA ILE A 7 -17.96 5.93 10.02
C ILE A 7 -16.72 5.17 10.50
N VAL A 8 -16.47 5.08 11.80
CA VAL A 8 -15.38 4.30 12.40
C VAL A 8 -15.64 2.81 12.19
N ASP A 9 -16.84 2.33 12.53
CA ASP A 9 -17.21 0.92 12.34
C ASP A 9 -17.12 0.52 10.86
N GLN A 10 -17.56 1.39 9.96
CA GLN A 10 -17.46 1.16 8.52
C GLN A 10 -16.00 1.11 8.04
N ASN A 11 -15.12 1.96 8.59
CA ASN A 11 -13.69 1.91 8.27
C ASN A 11 -13.03 0.62 8.76
N VAL A 12 -13.37 0.16 9.98
CA VAL A 12 -12.88 -1.14 10.49
C VAL A 12 -13.34 -2.29 9.59
N LYS A 13 -14.61 -2.33 9.19
CA LYS A 13 -15.12 -3.34 8.26
C LYS A 13 -14.40 -3.32 6.91
N THR A 14 -14.17 -2.13 6.38
CA THR A 14 -13.47 -1.93 5.10
C THR A 14 -12.05 -2.47 5.19
N ILE A 15 -11.31 -2.11 6.25
CA ILE A 15 -9.93 -2.58 6.42
C ILE A 15 -9.86 -4.08 6.64
N ASN A 16 -10.75 -4.66 7.45
CA ASN A 16 -10.80 -6.11 7.65
C ASN A 16 -11.11 -6.85 6.34
N THR A 17 -11.85 -6.24 5.42
CA THR A 17 -12.08 -6.81 4.09
C THR A 17 -10.78 -6.80 3.28
N TRP A 18 -10.05 -5.68 3.26
CA TRP A 18 -8.75 -5.59 2.57
C TRP A 18 -7.73 -6.59 3.13
N LEU A 19 -7.64 -6.73 4.45
CA LEU A 19 -6.72 -7.68 5.08
C LEU A 19 -7.03 -9.13 4.72
N LYS A 20 -8.31 -9.49 4.64
CA LYS A 20 -8.73 -10.83 4.19
C LYS A 20 -8.41 -11.07 2.72
N ASP A 21 -8.60 -10.06 1.87
CA ASP A 21 -8.26 -10.18 0.46
C ASP A 21 -6.74 -10.33 0.27
N ILE A 22 -5.93 -9.57 1.02
CA ILE A 22 -4.45 -9.69 1.00
C ILE A 22 -4.02 -11.06 1.52
N SER A 23 -4.60 -11.51 2.63
CA SER A 23 -4.35 -12.84 3.19
C SER A 23 -4.62 -13.93 2.16
N ALA A 24 -5.75 -13.85 1.45
CA ALA A 24 -6.11 -14.83 0.42
C ALA A 24 -5.17 -14.83 -0.80
N GLU A 25 -4.63 -13.67 -1.19
CA GLU A 25 -3.65 -13.58 -2.29
C GLU A 25 -2.24 -14.06 -1.88
N LEU A 26 -1.97 -14.19 -0.58
CA LEU A 26 -0.69 -14.58 0.00
C LEU A 26 -0.81 -15.88 0.80
N ASP A 27 -1.43 -16.90 0.21
CA ASP A 27 -1.49 -18.26 0.78
C ASP A 27 -2.07 -18.35 2.20
N ALA A 28 -3.07 -17.52 2.50
CA ALA A 28 -3.81 -17.47 3.77
C ALA A 28 -2.94 -17.14 5.00
N ILE A 29 -1.99 -16.21 4.85
CA ILE A 29 -1.27 -15.59 5.98
C ILE A 29 -2.23 -14.97 7.01
N SER A 30 -1.75 -14.70 8.22
CA SER A 30 -2.56 -14.06 9.26
C SER A 30 -2.97 -12.62 8.89
N GLU A 31 -4.05 -12.11 9.51
CA GLU A 31 -4.47 -10.71 9.32
C GLU A 31 -3.41 -9.71 9.82
N GLU A 32 -2.61 -10.10 10.84
CA GLU A 32 -1.49 -9.31 11.36
C GLU A 32 -0.36 -9.20 10.33
N GLU A 33 -0.01 -10.30 9.66
CA GLU A 33 0.96 -10.28 8.56
C GLU A 33 0.42 -9.49 7.37
N ALA A 34 -0.86 -9.67 7.01
CA ALA A 34 -1.50 -8.91 5.94
C ALA A 34 -1.48 -7.39 6.22
N TRP A 35 -1.66 -6.99 7.49
CA TRP A 35 -1.55 -5.60 7.92
C TRP A 35 -0.13 -5.07 7.73
N ALA A 36 0.89 -5.84 8.10
CA ALA A 36 2.28 -5.50 7.85
C ALA A 36 2.59 -5.36 6.35
N ARG A 37 2.09 -6.28 5.51
CA ARG A 37 2.24 -6.22 4.04
C ARG A 37 1.58 -4.97 3.46
N LEU A 38 0.35 -4.64 3.89
CA LEU A 38 -0.35 -3.45 3.45
C LEU A 38 0.43 -2.18 3.79
N LYS A 39 0.89 -2.07 5.04
CA LYS A 39 1.71 -0.92 5.49
C LYS A 39 2.98 -0.78 4.65
N ALA A 40 3.75 -1.85 4.51
CA ALA A 40 5.02 -1.86 3.78
C ALA A 40 4.86 -1.41 2.33
N VAL A 41 3.86 -1.95 1.63
CA VAL A 41 3.57 -1.56 0.24
C VAL A 41 3.10 -0.10 0.17
N LEU A 42 2.14 0.32 1.01
CA LEU A 42 1.66 1.71 1.03
C LEU A 42 2.80 2.72 1.24
N GLN A 43 3.72 2.44 2.15
CA GLN A 43 4.87 3.31 2.43
C GLN A 43 5.90 3.29 1.29
N THR A 44 6.14 2.12 0.67
CA THR A 44 6.99 2.02 -0.52
C THR A 44 6.43 2.86 -1.67
N LEU A 45 5.12 2.78 -1.91
CA LEU A 45 4.45 3.59 -2.96
C LEU A 45 4.59 5.08 -2.67
N ARG A 46 4.30 5.49 -1.43
CA ARG A 46 4.40 6.88 -0.96
C ARG A 46 5.79 7.46 -1.20
N ASP A 47 6.82 6.73 -0.83
CA ASP A 47 8.17 7.28 -0.83
C ASP A 47 8.74 7.45 -2.25
N ARG A 48 8.07 6.89 -3.26
CA ARG A 48 8.43 7.06 -4.67
C ARG A 48 7.71 8.21 -5.39
N ILE A 49 6.65 8.77 -4.80
CA ILE A 49 5.78 9.80 -5.41
C ILE A 49 5.98 11.18 -4.79
N THR A 50 5.47 12.23 -5.45
CA THR A 50 5.57 13.60 -4.91
C THR A 50 4.61 13.81 -3.74
N VAL A 51 4.83 14.85 -2.94
CA VAL A 51 3.94 15.21 -1.82
C VAL A 51 2.50 15.45 -2.26
N ASN A 52 2.29 16.07 -3.43
CA ASN A 52 0.95 16.32 -3.95
C ASN A 52 0.26 15.01 -4.33
N GLU A 53 0.94 14.15 -5.08
CA GLU A 53 0.44 12.84 -5.51
C GLU A 53 0.19 11.92 -4.30
N ALA A 54 1.03 12.02 -3.26
CA ALA A 54 0.80 11.32 -2.00
C ALA A 54 -0.49 11.79 -1.29
N ALA A 55 -0.79 13.09 -1.34
CA ALA A 55 -2.03 13.63 -0.77
C ALA A 55 -3.27 13.18 -1.57
N ASP A 56 -3.18 13.20 -2.91
CA ASP A 56 -4.26 12.76 -3.80
C ASP A 56 -4.54 11.25 -3.63
N PHE A 57 -3.49 10.42 -3.63
CA PHE A 57 -3.62 8.98 -3.39
C PHE A 57 -4.20 8.68 -2.00
N ALA A 58 -3.71 9.37 -0.96
CA ALA A 58 -4.20 9.20 0.40
C ALA A 58 -5.68 9.57 0.57
N ALA A 59 -6.23 10.45 -0.27
CA ALA A 59 -7.64 10.81 -0.25
C ALA A 59 -8.55 9.61 -0.61
N GLN A 60 -8.04 8.67 -1.42
CA GLN A 60 -8.77 7.44 -1.80
C GLN A 60 -8.71 6.36 -0.72
N LEU A 61 -7.76 6.43 0.22
CA LEU A 61 -7.59 5.41 1.25
C LEU A 61 -8.66 5.51 2.35
N PRO A 62 -9.14 4.36 2.88
CA PRO A 62 -9.83 4.32 4.17
C PRO A 62 -8.99 4.98 5.26
N ILE A 63 -9.65 5.58 6.26
CA ILE A 63 -9.02 6.38 7.33
C ILE A 63 -7.90 5.61 8.04
N LEU A 64 -8.09 4.30 8.29
CA LEU A 64 -7.09 3.46 8.95
C LEU A 64 -5.87 3.21 8.03
N ALA A 65 -6.08 2.89 6.75
CA ALA A 65 -4.99 2.77 5.76
C ALA A 65 -4.25 4.09 5.58
N ARG A 66 -4.96 5.22 5.63
CA ARG A 66 -4.35 6.56 5.57
C ARG A 66 -3.39 6.80 6.74
N GLY A 67 -3.73 6.29 7.92
CA GLY A 67 -2.84 6.28 9.08
C GLY A 67 -1.54 5.53 8.79
N LEU A 68 -1.62 4.32 8.24
CA LEU A 68 -0.46 3.52 7.82
C LEU A 68 0.39 4.23 6.77
N PHE A 69 -0.28 4.82 5.78
CA PHE A 69 0.34 5.54 4.69
C PHE A 69 1.17 6.72 5.21
N PHE A 70 0.68 7.53 6.15
CA PHE A 70 1.43 8.68 6.67
C PHE A 70 2.33 8.37 7.87
N GLU A 71 2.25 7.17 8.44
CA GLU A 71 3.07 6.78 9.60
C GLU A 71 4.57 6.92 9.30
N GLY A 72 5.28 7.62 10.18
CA GLY A 72 6.73 7.81 10.09
C GLY A 72 7.21 8.64 8.89
N TRP A 73 6.32 9.21 8.08
CA TRP A 73 6.72 9.89 6.85
C TRP A 73 7.51 11.18 7.09
N LYS A 74 8.57 11.37 6.31
CA LYS A 74 9.35 12.59 6.25
C LYS A 74 9.34 13.16 4.83
N PRO A 75 8.40 14.06 4.50
CA PRO A 75 8.23 14.60 3.15
C PRO A 75 9.51 15.19 2.53
N ALA A 76 10.34 15.83 3.36
CA ALA A 76 11.59 16.46 2.93
C ALA A 76 12.64 15.46 2.41
N GLU A 77 12.51 14.17 2.74
CA GLU A 77 13.41 13.10 2.29
C GLU A 77 12.88 12.40 1.00
N THR A 78 11.66 12.74 0.55
CA THR A 78 10.97 12.14 -0.60
C THR A 78 10.80 13.13 -1.78
N PRO A 79 10.64 12.67 -3.04
CA PRO A 79 10.62 11.29 -3.50
C PRO A 79 12.01 10.66 -3.55
N HIS A 80 12.10 9.41 -3.12
CA HIS A 80 13.26 8.56 -3.37
C HIS A 80 13.35 8.18 -4.85
N LYS A 81 14.58 8.03 -5.35
CA LYS A 81 14.85 7.72 -6.77
C LYS A 81 15.42 6.31 -6.92
N TRP A 82 14.62 5.30 -6.61
CA TRP A 82 14.90 3.91 -6.99
C TRP A 82 14.75 3.79 -8.51
N ARG A 83 15.83 3.40 -9.20
CA ARG A 83 15.93 3.46 -10.67
C ARG A 83 15.69 2.12 -11.34
N ASP A 84 15.97 1.04 -10.63
CA ASP A 84 15.83 -0.33 -11.11
C ASP A 84 14.98 -1.17 -10.14
N ARG A 85 14.63 -2.38 -10.58
CA ARG A 85 13.82 -3.34 -9.81
C ARG A 85 14.49 -3.73 -8.49
N GLU A 86 15.80 -3.96 -8.50
CA GLU A 86 16.55 -4.40 -7.32
C GLU A 86 16.48 -3.35 -6.20
N GLN A 87 16.78 -2.09 -6.50
CA GLN A 87 16.66 -0.97 -5.55
C GLN A 87 15.24 -0.80 -5.02
N TYR A 88 14.24 -1.06 -5.88
CA TYR A 88 12.84 -0.94 -5.50
C TYR A 88 12.43 -2.04 -4.50
N LEU A 89 12.83 -3.28 -4.77
CA LEU A 89 12.53 -4.41 -3.89
C LEU A 89 13.32 -4.32 -2.57
N GLU A 90 14.59 -3.90 -2.61
CA GLU A 90 15.39 -3.65 -1.41
C GLU A 90 14.75 -2.57 -0.53
N ALA A 91 14.26 -1.49 -1.14
CA ALA A 91 13.56 -0.45 -0.41
C ALA A 91 12.27 -0.95 0.24
N PHE A 92 11.50 -1.81 -0.45
CA PHE A 92 10.33 -2.46 0.13
C PHE A 92 10.72 -3.35 1.31
N GLU A 93 11.75 -4.20 1.16
CA GLU A 93 12.22 -5.10 2.22
C GLU A 93 12.66 -4.35 3.47
N GLN A 94 13.21 -3.14 3.34
CA GLN A 94 13.56 -2.28 4.47
C GLN A 94 12.34 -1.74 5.24
N THR A 95 11.14 -1.80 4.68
CA THR A 95 9.89 -1.34 5.33
C THR A 95 9.19 -2.42 6.15
N ILE A 96 9.67 -3.67 6.07
CA ILE A 96 9.01 -4.82 6.69
C ILE A 96 10.01 -5.72 7.41
N ASP A 97 9.61 -6.21 8.58
CA ASP A 97 10.40 -7.19 9.32
C ASP A 97 10.13 -8.62 8.82
N GLY A 98 11.19 -9.43 8.72
CA GLY A 98 11.10 -10.84 8.36
C GLY A 98 11.48 -11.14 6.91
N ASP A 99 11.61 -12.43 6.61
CA ASP A 99 11.89 -12.91 5.25
C ASP A 99 10.57 -13.05 4.48
N VAL A 100 10.38 -12.20 3.47
CA VAL A 100 9.13 -12.10 2.72
C VAL A 100 9.42 -12.08 1.22
N ASP A 101 8.58 -12.74 0.42
CA ASP A 101 8.64 -12.58 -1.03
C ASP A 101 8.15 -11.17 -1.42
N ALA A 102 9.08 -10.27 -1.70
CA ALA A 102 8.80 -8.88 -2.02
C ALA A 102 7.91 -8.72 -3.26
N GLU A 103 8.18 -9.48 -4.32
CA GLU A 103 7.42 -9.40 -5.56
C GLU A 103 5.99 -9.91 -5.40
N GLN A 104 5.84 -11.09 -4.77
CA GLN A 104 4.53 -11.67 -4.50
C GLN A 104 3.72 -10.74 -3.60
N THR A 105 4.35 -10.13 -2.61
CA THR A 105 3.70 -9.15 -1.73
C THR A 105 3.21 -7.93 -2.49
N LEU A 106 4.10 -7.28 -3.26
CA LEU A 106 3.76 -6.09 -4.03
C LEU A 106 2.61 -6.40 -5.00
N LYS A 107 2.70 -7.51 -5.74
CA LYS A 107 1.63 -7.96 -6.66
C LYS A 107 0.30 -8.16 -5.94
N ALA A 108 0.30 -8.88 -4.82
CA ALA A 108 -0.91 -9.18 -4.06
C ALA A 108 -1.56 -7.90 -3.53
N VAL A 109 -0.79 -7.03 -2.87
CA VAL A 109 -1.34 -5.80 -2.28
C VAL A 109 -1.79 -4.82 -3.36
N LEU A 110 -1.02 -4.62 -4.44
CA LEU A 110 -1.43 -3.75 -5.54
C LEU A 110 -2.73 -4.22 -6.20
N LYS A 111 -2.91 -5.54 -6.36
CA LYS A 111 -4.14 -6.14 -6.86
C LYS A 111 -5.34 -5.89 -5.93
N VAL A 112 -5.13 -5.89 -4.61
CA VAL A 112 -6.19 -5.55 -3.65
C VAL A 112 -6.50 -4.06 -3.71
N LEU A 113 -5.48 -3.19 -3.76
CA LEU A 113 -5.70 -1.74 -3.91
C LEU A 113 -6.51 -1.43 -5.17
N ASP A 114 -6.20 -2.05 -6.30
CA ASP A 114 -6.93 -1.87 -7.56
C ASP A 114 -8.41 -2.27 -7.51
N ARG A 115 -8.74 -3.30 -6.73
CA ARG A 115 -10.14 -3.73 -6.55
C ARG A 115 -10.97 -2.76 -5.73
N HIS A 116 -10.34 -2.02 -4.83
CA HIS A 116 -11.02 -1.20 -3.82
C HIS A 116 -10.89 0.31 -4.06
N LEU A 117 -9.90 0.75 -4.82
CA LEU A 117 -9.65 2.15 -5.16
C LEU A 117 -10.10 2.46 -6.58
N ASP A 118 -10.14 3.75 -6.93
CA ASP A 118 -10.32 4.18 -8.32
C ASP A 118 -9.10 3.74 -9.16
N SER A 119 -9.33 2.91 -10.17
CA SER A 119 -8.29 2.41 -11.06
C SER A 119 -7.50 3.51 -11.77
N ASN A 120 -8.10 4.69 -11.99
CA ASN A 120 -7.38 5.82 -12.60
C ASN A 120 -6.31 6.37 -11.65
N GLU A 121 -6.61 6.47 -10.35
CA GLU A 121 -5.66 6.98 -9.36
C GLU A 121 -4.44 6.05 -9.26
N LEU A 122 -4.69 4.74 -9.15
CA LEU A 122 -3.61 3.77 -9.06
C LEU A 122 -2.75 3.75 -10.33
N ALA A 123 -3.35 3.99 -11.50
CA ALA A 123 -2.63 4.12 -12.76
C ALA A 123 -1.74 5.38 -12.83
N GLU A 124 -2.15 6.50 -12.23
CA GLU A 124 -1.28 7.69 -12.11
C GLU A 124 -0.11 7.44 -11.17
N VAL A 125 -0.35 6.81 -10.01
CA VAL A 125 0.71 6.41 -9.08
C VAL A 125 1.71 5.47 -9.77
N LYS A 126 1.23 4.48 -10.54
CA LYS A 126 2.08 3.56 -11.33
C LYS A 126 3.06 4.30 -12.23
N LYS A 127 2.62 5.38 -12.90
CA LYS A 127 3.46 6.15 -13.85
C LYS A 127 4.66 6.82 -13.17
N MET A 128 4.60 7.06 -11.87
CA MET A 128 5.69 7.63 -11.08
C MET A 128 6.75 6.59 -10.65
N HIS A 129 6.42 5.31 -10.78
CA HIS A 129 7.27 4.20 -10.39
C HIS A 129 8.13 3.69 -11.56
N PRO A 130 9.27 3.03 -11.29
CA PRO A 130 10.14 2.49 -12.33
C PRO A 130 9.38 1.54 -13.26
N LYS A 131 9.60 1.66 -14.57
CA LYS A 131 8.96 0.76 -15.56
C LYS A 131 9.29 -0.71 -15.33
N GLU A 132 10.46 -0.98 -14.74
CA GLU A 132 10.93 -2.33 -14.43
C GLU A 132 10.09 -3.06 -13.39
N VAL A 133 9.21 -2.37 -12.64
CA VAL A 133 8.26 -3.00 -11.71
C VAL A 133 6.83 -2.97 -12.21
N TRP A 134 6.54 -2.45 -13.41
CA TRP A 134 5.18 -2.30 -13.91
C TRP A 134 4.46 -3.64 -14.16
N ASP A 135 5.20 -4.74 -14.29
CA ASP A 135 4.67 -6.11 -14.33
C ASP A 135 4.11 -6.58 -12.97
N LEU A 136 4.48 -5.91 -11.87
CA LEU A 136 3.91 -6.17 -10.54
C LEU A 136 2.54 -5.50 -10.35
N TRP A 137 2.20 -4.52 -11.21
CA TRP A 137 0.96 -3.77 -11.11
C TRP A 137 -0.17 -4.47 -11.88
N PRO A 138 -1.44 -4.25 -11.46
CA PRO A 138 -2.61 -4.60 -12.26
C PRO A 138 -2.52 -4.04 -13.69
N GLN A 139 -3.17 -4.77 -14.62
CA GLN A 139 -3.25 -4.45 -16.04
C GLN A 139 -4.50 -3.65 -16.36
#